data_AF-A0A951H556-F1
#
_entry.id   AF-A0A951H556-F1
#
_cell.length_a   1.000
_cell.length_b   1.000
_cell.length_c   1.000
_cell.angle_alpha   90.00
_cell.angle_beta   90.00
_cell.angle_gamma   90.00
#
_symmetry.space_group_name_H-M   'P 1'
#
loop_
_entity.id
_entity.type
_entity.pdbx_description
1 polymer ?
#
loop_
_entity_poly.entity_id
_entity_poly.type
_entity_poly.pdbx_seq_one_letter_code
_entity_poly.pdbx_strand_id
1 'polypeptide(L)' 'MDLDVEALKAKLAALKSEHRDLDDVIARIVERAPFDQLQLQRLKKRKLLLKDQILKIESELLPDIIA' A
#
# COMPACT_ATOMS: atom_id res chain seq x y z
N MET A 1 3.63 -21.56 14.86
CA MET A 1 3.83 -20.96 13.53
C MET A 1 2.63 -20.11 13.10
N ASP A 2 1.56 -19.98 13.90
CA ASP A 2 0.41 -19.10 13.57
C ASP A 2 0.66 -17.62 13.88
N LEU A 3 1.59 -17.33 14.81
CA LEU A 3 1.99 -15.97 15.17
C LEU A 3 2.58 -15.19 13.99
N ASP A 4 3.29 -15.87 13.09
CA ASP A 4 3.92 -15.23 11.93
C ASP A 4 2.88 -14.87 10.85
N VAL A 5 1.88 -15.73 10.63
CA VAL A 5 0.76 -15.47 9.71
C VAL A 5 -0.07 -14.28 10.20
N GLU A 6 -0.35 -14.21 11.50
CA GLU A 6 -1.15 -13.13 12.09
C GLU A 6 -0.40 -11.81 12.11
N ALA A 7 0.92 -11.83 12.30
CA ALA A 7 1.78 -10.67 12.10
C ALA A 7 1.78 -10.20 10.64
N LEU A 8 1.84 -11.13 9.67
CA LEU A 8 1.78 -10.80 8.24
C LEU A 8 0.42 -10.22 7.84
N LYS A 9 -0.70 -10.75 8.35
CA LYS A 9 -2.04 -10.20 8.13
C LYS A 9 -2.19 -8.80 8.74
N ALA A 10 -1.69 -8.58 9.95
CA ALA A 10 -1.71 -7.26 10.58
C ALA A 10 -0.89 -6.24 9.77
N LYS A 11 0.30 -6.64 9.31
CA LYS A 11 1.15 -5.83 8.43
C LYS A 11 0.47 -5.54 7.08
N LEU A 12 -0.17 -6.53 6.48
CA LEU A 12 -0.94 -6.38 5.24
C LEU A 12 -2.07 -5.35 5.40
N ALA A 13 -2.82 -5.43 6.51
CA ALA A 13 -3.89 -4.49 6.81
C ALA A 13 -3.36 -3.05 6.97
N ALA A 14 -2.23 -2.88 7.68
CA ALA A 14 -1.59 -1.58 7.83
C ALA A 14 -1.13 -1.00 6.48
N LEU A 15 -0.47 -1.79 5.64
CA LEU A 15 -0.03 -1.36 4.31
C LEU A 15 -1.20 -1.01 3.39
N LYS A 16 -2.29 -1.78 3.44
CA LYS A 16 -3.52 -1.48 2.68
C LYS A 16 -4.16 -0.17 3.13
N SER A 17 -4.17 0.11 4.44
CA SER A 17 -4.64 1.39 4.97
C SER A 17 -3.77 2.54 4.47
N GLU A 18 -2.44 2.45 4.63
CA GLU A 18 -1.51 3.50 4.19
C GLU A 18 -1.60 3.75 2.68
N HIS A 19 -1.75 2.69 1.88
CA HIS A 19 -1.93 2.80 0.44
C HIS A 19 -3.22 3.57 0.07
N ARG A 20 -4.33 3.33 0.80
CA ARG A 20 -5.60 4.03 0.60
C ARG A 20 -5.49 5.50 1.01
N ASP A 21 -4.93 5.77 2.19
CA ASP A 21 -4.74 7.13 2.69
C ASP A 21 -3.90 7.97 1.70
N LEU A 22 -2.86 7.35 1.13
CA LEU A 22 -2.00 8.00 0.17
C LEU A 22 -2.71 8.26 -1.18
N ASP A 23 -3.69 7.44 -1.54
CA ASP A 23 -4.55 7.69 -2.70
C ASP A 23 -5.45 8.91 -2.50
N ASP A 24 -6.07 9.01 -1.32
CA ASP A 24 -6.91 10.15 -0.94
C ASP A 24 -6.11 11.45 -0.91
N VAL A 25 -4.87 11.41 -0.43
CA VAL A 25 -3.95 12.55 -0.46
C VAL A 25 -3.63 12.97 -1.90
N ILE A 26 -3.34 12.00 -2.79
CA ILE A 26 -3.08 12.27 -4.20
C ILE A 26 -4.31 12.91 -4.86
N ALA A 27 -5.51 12.38 -4.62
CA ALA A 27 -6.75 12.93 -5.19
C ALA A 27 -6.94 14.40 -4.79
N ARG A 28 -6.80 14.73 -3.51
CA ARG A 28 -6.93 16.09 -2.99
C ARG A 28 -5.90 17.07 -3.56
N ILE A 29 -4.67 16.61 -3.81
CA ILE A 29 -3.62 17.44 -4.42
C ILE A 29 -3.96 17.75 -5.88
N VAL A 30 -4.45 16.76 -6.62
CA VAL A 30 -4.77 16.93 -8.04
C VAL A 30 -6.00 17.82 -8.25
N GLU A 31 -6.95 17.83 -7.30
CA GLU A 31 -8.12 18.72 -7.34
C GLU A 31 -7.78 20.21 -7.22
N ARG A 32 -6.63 20.56 -6.61
CA ARG A 32 -6.23 21.96 -6.39
C ARG A 32 -5.09 22.36 -7.33
N ALA A 33 -5.44 23.01 -8.44
CA ALA A 33 -4.45 23.61 -9.33
C ALA A 33 -4.01 25.02 -8.85
N PRO A 34 -2.74 25.43 -9.08
CA PRO A 34 -1.64 24.62 -9.60
C PRO A 34 -1.05 23.69 -8.51
N PHE A 35 -0.81 22.42 -8.85
CA PHE A 35 -0.20 21.44 -7.93
C PHE A 35 1.27 21.21 -8.26
N ASP A 36 2.06 20.89 -7.22
CA ASP A 36 3.47 20.54 -7.37
C ASP A 36 3.60 19.15 -8.02
N GLN A 37 4.08 19.14 -9.28
CA GLN A 37 4.28 17.92 -10.06
C GLN A 37 5.35 16.99 -9.46
N LEU A 38 6.39 17.54 -8.82
CA LEU A 38 7.44 16.76 -8.16
C LEU A 38 6.88 16.08 -6.90
N GLN A 39 6.07 16.80 -6.12
CA GLN A 39 5.36 16.24 -4.98
C GLN A 39 4.44 15.09 -5.42
N LEU A 40 3.65 15.31 -6.48
CA LEU A 40 2.76 14.28 -7.03
C LEU A 40 3.53 13.04 -7.49
N GLN A 41 4.67 13.21 -8.16
CA GLN A 41 5.53 12.09 -8.58
C GLN A 41 6.06 11.30 -7.39
N ARG A 42 6.52 11.98 -6.32
CA ARG A 42 7.02 11.33 -5.10
C ARG A 42 5.93 10.50 -4.42
N LEU A 43 4.71 11.04 -4.33
CA LEU A 43 3.56 10.34 -3.76
C LEU A 43 3.21 9.11 -4.59
N LYS A 44 3.07 9.24 -5.91
CA LYS A 44 2.80 8.10 -6.80
C LYS A 44 3.87 7.00 -6.69
N LYS A 45 5.15 7.38 -6.59
CA LYS A 45 6.24 6.41 -6.36
C LYS A 45 6.08 5.68 -5.02
N ARG A 46 5.74 6.39 -3.94
CA ARG A 46 5.45 5.76 -2.64
C ARG A 46 4.25 4.83 -2.72
N LYS A 47 3.18 5.21 -3.42
CA LYS A 47 2.00 4.36 -3.68
C LYS A 47 2.39 3.04 -4.35
N LEU A 48 3.25 3.13 -5.37
CA LEU A 48 3.72 1.96 -6.10
C LEU A 48 4.51 1.01 -5.18
N LEU A 49 5.42 1.53 -4.36
CA LEU A 49 6.18 0.72 -3.40
C LEU A 49 5.27 0.02 -2.39
N LEU A 50 4.24 0.71 -1.87
CA LEU A 50 3.26 0.10 -0.97
C LEU A 50 2.49 -1.03 -1.66
N LYS A 51 2.08 -0.83 -2.92
CA LYS A 51 1.42 -1.87 -3.72
C LYS A 51 2.32 -3.09 -3.89
N ASP A 52 3.59 -2.90 -4.21
CA ASP A 52 4.54 -4.00 -4.38
C ASP A 52 4.75 -4.78 -3.07
N GLN A 53 4.81 -4.09 -1.93
CA GLN A 53 4.90 -4.72 -0.62
C GLN A 53 3.62 -5.50 -0.25
N ILE A 54 2.45 -4.96 -0.57
CA ILE A 54 1.16 -5.65 -0.40
C ILE A 54 1.16 -6.96 -1.19
N LEU A 55 1.50 -6.91 -2.48
CA LEU A 55 1.51 -8.08 -3.35
C LEU A 55 2.50 -9.15 -2.88
N LYS A 56 3.65 -8.74 -2.35
CA LYS A 56 4.64 -9.65 -1.77
C LYS A 56 4.08 -10.39 -0.56
N ILE A 57 3.47 -9.67 0.39
CA ILE A 57 2.88 -10.29 1.59
C ILE A 57 1.67 -11.15 1.24
N GLU A 58 0.82 -10.71 0.29
CA GLU A 58 -0.28 -11.54 -0.22
C GLU A 58 0.23 -12.84 -0.84
N SER A 59 1.35 -12.77 -1.58
CA SER A 59 1.99 -13.96 -2.18
C SER A 59 2.62 -14.88 -1.13
N GLU A 60 3.09 -14.36 0.00
CA GLU A 60 3.58 -15.14 1.14
C GLU A 60 2.44 -15.79 1.93
N LEU A 61 1.24 -15.18 1.94
CA LEU A 61 0.03 -15.72 2.60
C LEU A 61 -0.78 -16.68 1.70
N LEU A 62 -0.72 -16.52 0.38
CA LEU A 62 -1.40 -17.39 -0.60
C LEU A 62 -1.02 -18.88 -0.55
N PRO A 63 0.24 -19.31 -0.29
CA PRO A 63 0.55 -20.74 -0.16
C PRO A 63 -0.25 -21.45 0.94
N ASP A 64 -0.71 -20.73 1.97
CA ASP A 64 -1.56 -21.27 3.04
C ASP A 64 -3.05 -21.38 2.67
N ILE A 65 -3.50 -20.75 1.57
CA ILE A 65 -4.93 -20.68 1.19
C ILE A 65 -5.31 -21.78 0.17
N ILE A 66 -4.32 -22.38 -0.51
CA ILE A 66 -4.52 -23.39 -1.57
C ILE A 66 -3.85 -24.74 -1.22
N ALA A 67 -3.34 -24.91 0.01
CA ALA A 67 -2.73 -26.16 0.50
C ALA A 67 -3.76 -27.06 1.21
#